data_AF-A0A517ZV80-F1
#
_entry.id   AF-A0A517ZV80-F1
#
_cell.length_a   1.000
_cell.length_b   1.000
_cell.length_c   1.000
_cell.angle_alpha   90.00
_cell.angle_beta   90.00
_cell.angle_gamma   90.00
#
_symmetry.space_group_name_H-M   'P 1'
#
loop_
_entity.id
_entity.type
_entity.pdbx_description
1 polymer ?
#
loop_
_entity_poly.entity_id
_entity_poly.type
_entity_poly.pdbx_seq_one_letter_code
_entity_poly.pdbx_strand_id
1 'polypeptide(L)'
;MKPLMRRGLANFYYLRRPLFRFSLLLLVAAGLVVVGGLCFHDYYRHQQMSYSEAFYTTYCLIFMEHIYEYPEHWLLQLYYWVLPPLGLAVILDGIVQFSYHLLRRDENSKEWMQAMAKTYNDHVILCGLGRVGFRILEELQHLGEHVIVLEKNADSTNIPYARKRGIPLFVGSGREEGILEELNLAAAKSIILATDDDLANLEMALDARKLNPDVRIVMRMFDQDLASKIREAFGIDLVFSTSAVAAPLFATASTDRSITNSFYVDGKLLVVAEVDVADNSTLVGRDIRTLRRKHDIYVITCKRAGRSDFYPEGDLKLAVADRITIQTEPAMLKQIHRWNGGEVVH
;
A
#
# COMPACT_ATOMS: atom_id res chain seq x y z
N MET A 1 13.61 -2.54 0.38
CA MET A 1 14.26 -2.29 -0.94
C MET A 1 14.19 -0.79 -1.27
N LYS A 2 15.24 -0.17 -1.82
CA LYS A 2 15.22 1.28 -2.14
C LYS A 2 14.18 1.62 -3.23
N PRO A 3 13.53 2.80 -3.19
CA PRO A 3 12.46 3.17 -4.15
C PRO A 3 12.88 3.11 -5.62
N LEU A 4 14.11 3.52 -5.94
CA LEU A 4 14.67 3.47 -7.30
C LEU A 4 14.80 2.03 -7.83
N MET A 5 15.25 1.09 -7.00
CA MET A 5 15.33 -0.33 -7.37
C MET A 5 13.95 -0.92 -7.62
N ARG A 6 12.95 -0.58 -6.79
CA ARG A 6 11.55 -1.01 -7.01
C ARG A 6 11.01 -0.53 -8.35
N ARG A 7 11.22 0.75 -8.68
CA ARG A 7 10.82 1.31 -9.97
C ARG A 7 11.52 0.61 -11.15
N GLY A 8 12.79 0.25 -11.00
CA GLY A 8 13.51 -0.54 -12.01
C GLY A 8 12.94 -1.96 -12.19
N LEU A 9 12.63 -2.65 -11.09
CA LEU A 9 12.02 -3.98 -11.13
C LEU A 9 10.60 -3.95 -11.70
N ALA A 10 9.81 -2.93 -11.33
CA ALA A 10 8.47 -2.72 -11.87
C ALA A 10 8.50 -2.43 -13.38
N ASN A 11 9.48 -1.64 -13.85
CA ASN A 11 9.71 -1.43 -15.28
C ASN A 11 9.94 -2.77 -16.02
N PHE A 12 10.72 -3.68 -15.43
CA PHE A 12 10.93 -5.00 -16.01
C PHE A 12 9.62 -5.80 -16.13
N TYR A 13 8.77 -5.80 -15.09
CA TYR A 13 7.47 -6.48 -15.13
C TYR A 13 6.49 -5.82 -16.12
N TYR A 14 6.47 -4.50 -16.18
CA TYR A 14 5.58 -3.71 -17.04
C TYR A 14 5.93 -3.90 -18.53
N LEU A 15 7.23 -3.87 -18.89
CA LEU A 15 7.68 -3.99 -20.27
C LEU A 15 7.63 -5.42 -20.82
N ARG A 16 7.59 -6.46 -19.98
CA ARG A 16 7.63 -7.86 -20.42
C ARG A 16 6.45 -8.26 -21.32
N ARG A 17 5.24 -7.76 -21.07
CA ARG A 17 4.03 -8.09 -21.87
C ARG A 17 4.04 -7.47 -23.28
N PRO A 18 4.28 -6.15 -23.46
CA PRO A 18 4.34 -5.55 -24.80
C PRO A 18 5.52 -6.09 -25.62
N LEU A 19 6.68 -6.33 -25.00
CA LEU A 19 7.84 -6.92 -25.68
C LEU A 19 7.53 -8.28 -26.32
N PHE A 20 6.65 -9.09 -25.73
CA PHE A 20 6.25 -10.37 -26.31
C PHE A 20 5.41 -10.19 -27.60
N ARG A 21 4.49 -9.23 -27.65
CA ARG A 21 3.70 -8.94 -28.86
C ARG A 21 4.58 -8.34 -29.96
N PHE A 22 5.46 -7.41 -29.61
CA PHE A 22 6.45 -6.85 -30.52
C PHE A 22 7.39 -7.93 -31.08
N SER A 23 7.77 -8.92 -30.25
CA SER A 23 8.65 -10.00 -30.68
C SER A 23 8.05 -10.86 -31.81
N LEU A 24 6.72 -11.02 -31.86
CA LEU A 24 6.08 -11.80 -32.93
C LEU A 24 6.21 -11.10 -34.30
N LEU A 25 5.91 -9.81 -34.38
CA LEU A 25 6.03 -9.04 -35.61
C LEU A 25 7.49 -8.95 -36.08
N LEU A 26 8.42 -8.78 -35.13
CA LEU A 26 9.85 -8.78 -35.41
C LEU A 26 10.32 -10.14 -35.91
N LEU A 27 9.85 -11.25 -35.32
CA LEU A 27 10.14 -12.61 -35.79
C LEU A 27 9.59 -12.87 -37.20
N VAL A 28 8.38 -12.40 -37.51
CA VAL A 28 7.80 -12.51 -38.86
C VAL A 28 8.61 -11.70 -39.87
N ALA A 29 8.97 -10.46 -39.55
CA ALA A 29 9.80 -9.63 -40.41
C ALA A 29 11.20 -10.24 -40.63
N ALA A 30 11.84 -10.72 -39.56
CA ALA A 30 13.12 -11.42 -39.64
C ALA A 30 13.03 -12.69 -40.49
N GLY A 31 11.94 -13.47 -40.34
CA GLY A 31 11.67 -14.64 -41.15
C GLY A 31 11.53 -14.30 -42.64
N LEU A 32 10.81 -13.22 -42.97
CA LEU A 32 10.68 -12.75 -44.35
C LEU A 32 12.00 -12.22 -44.91
N VAL A 33 12.84 -11.56 -44.12
CA VAL A 33 14.20 -11.18 -44.56
C VAL A 33 15.04 -12.42 -44.86
N VAL A 34 14.94 -13.45 -44.02
CA VAL A 34 15.70 -14.69 -44.23
C VAL A 34 15.22 -15.41 -45.49
N VAL A 35 13.92 -15.62 -45.64
CA VAL A 35 13.35 -16.30 -46.81
C VAL A 35 13.57 -15.49 -48.08
N GLY A 36 13.36 -14.17 -48.03
CA GLY A 36 13.62 -13.26 -49.14
C GLY A 36 15.07 -13.32 -49.59
N GLY A 37 16.02 -13.23 -48.66
CA GLY A 37 17.44 -13.33 -48.98
C GLY A 37 17.83 -14.66 -49.62
N LEU A 38 17.23 -15.77 -49.17
CA LEU A 38 17.42 -17.07 -49.82
C LEU A 38 16.83 -17.10 -51.24
N CYS A 39 15.64 -16.53 -51.45
CA CYS A 39 15.02 -16.44 -52.77
C CYS A 39 15.80 -15.54 -53.74
N PHE A 40 16.31 -14.39 -53.28
CA PHE A 40 17.15 -13.51 -54.09
C PHE A 40 18.46 -14.20 -54.48
N HIS A 41 19.12 -14.88 -53.53
CA HIS A 41 20.33 -15.63 -53.81
C HIS A 41 20.09 -16.73 -54.85
N ASP A 42 19.00 -17.49 -54.74
CA ASP A 42 18.67 -18.57 -55.68
C ASP A 42 18.36 -18.01 -57.09
N TYR A 43 17.58 -16.94 -57.18
CA TYR A 43 17.21 -16.32 -58.46
C TYR A 43 18.39 -15.66 -59.19
N TYR A 44 19.24 -14.92 -58.47
CA TYR A 44 20.43 -14.26 -59.02
C TYR A 44 21.68 -15.14 -58.97
N ARG A 45 21.54 -16.44 -58.73
CA ARG A 45 22.67 -17.39 -58.66
C ARG A 45 23.52 -17.39 -59.92
N HIS A 46 22.90 -17.19 -61.07
CA HIS A 46 23.59 -17.08 -62.37
C HIS A 46 24.48 -15.83 -62.50
N GLN A 47 24.19 -14.78 -61.72
CA GLN A 47 24.97 -13.55 -61.65
C GLN A 47 26.00 -13.58 -60.50
N GLN A 48 26.25 -14.76 -59.90
CA GLN A 48 27.17 -14.97 -58.78
C GLN A 48 26.87 -14.13 -57.53
N MET A 49 25.60 -13.82 -57.28
CA MET A 49 25.19 -13.07 -56.09
C MET A 49 25.57 -13.82 -54.80
N SER A 50 26.26 -13.14 -53.89
CA SER A 50 26.63 -13.73 -52.59
C SER A 50 25.43 -13.77 -51.63
N TYR A 51 25.46 -14.65 -50.63
CA TYR A 51 24.42 -14.67 -49.58
C TYR A 51 24.32 -13.32 -48.85
N SER A 52 25.46 -12.71 -48.51
CA SER A 52 25.50 -11.39 -47.85
C SER A 52 24.82 -10.31 -48.67
N GLU A 53 25.05 -10.31 -49.99
CA GLU A 53 24.45 -9.36 -50.92
C GLU A 53 22.94 -9.58 -51.01
N ALA A 54 22.47 -10.83 -51.06
CA ALA A 54 21.04 -11.15 -51.11
C ALA A 54 20.28 -10.72 -49.84
N PHE A 55 20.86 -10.93 -48.66
CA PHE A 55 20.29 -10.42 -47.40
C PHE A 55 20.33 -8.89 -47.34
N TYR A 56 21.40 -8.26 -47.82
CA TYR A 56 21.51 -6.79 -47.89
C TYR A 56 20.45 -6.19 -48.81
N THR A 57 20.22 -6.77 -49.99
CA THR A 57 19.13 -6.36 -50.90
C THR A 57 17.77 -6.47 -50.24
N THR A 58 17.51 -7.59 -49.55
CA THR A 58 16.24 -7.80 -48.86
C THR A 58 16.03 -6.82 -47.70
N TYR A 59 17.10 -6.46 -46.99
CA TYR A 59 17.10 -5.43 -45.96
C TYR A 59 16.82 -4.04 -46.54
N CYS A 60 17.47 -3.63 -47.62
CA CYS A 60 17.22 -2.34 -48.28
C CYS A 60 15.76 -2.20 -48.76
N LEU A 61 15.14 -3.30 -49.22
CA LEU A 61 13.73 -3.30 -49.61
C LEU A 61 12.77 -2.90 -48.47
N ILE A 62 13.11 -3.20 -47.21
CA ILE A 62 12.31 -2.77 -46.03
C ILE A 62 12.21 -1.24 -45.99
N PHE A 63 13.25 -0.54 -46.42
CA PHE A 63 13.34 0.93 -46.44
C PHE A 63 12.91 1.55 -47.77
N MET A 64 12.21 0.79 -48.63
CA MET A 64 11.85 1.21 -50.00
C MET A 64 13.05 1.53 -50.89
N GLU A 65 14.24 1.01 -50.57
CA GLU A 65 15.44 1.18 -51.39
C GLU A 65 15.61 -0.03 -52.33
N HIS A 66 15.87 0.25 -53.61
CA HIS A 66 16.05 -0.77 -54.64
C HIS A 66 17.46 -0.69 -55.22
N ILE A 67 18.24 -1.78 -55.07
CA ILE A 67 19.62 -1.88 -55.58
C ILE A 67 19.66 -2.51 -56.98
N TYR A 68 18.73 -3.43 -57.26
CA TYR A 68 18.62 -4.14 -58.53
C TYR A 68 17.33 -3.77 -59.26
N GLU A 69 17.34 -3.99 -60.58
CA GLU A 69 16.17 -3.88 -61.43
C GLU A 69 15.03 -4.79 -60.97
N TYR A 70 13.79 -4.39 -61.28
CA TYR A 70 12.59 -5.10 -60.88
C TYR A 70 12.55 -6.52 -61.50
N PRO A 71 12.43 -7.59 -60.69
CA PRO A 71 12.57 -8.97 -61.16
C PRO A 71 11.32 -9.48 -61.90
N GLU A 72 11.50 -10.40 -62.85
CA GLU A 72 10.39 -11.05 -63.56
C GLU A 72 9.68 -12.14 -62.72
N HIS A 73 10.37 -12.72 -61.74
CA HIS A 73 9.82 -13.79 -60.92
C HIS A 73 8.74 -13.30 -59.96
N TRP A 74 7.53 -13.85 -60.08
CA TRP A 74 6.33 -13.44 -59.33
C TRP A 74 6.54 -13.39 -57.81
N LEU A 75 7.32 -14.31 -57.23
CA LEU A 75 7.57 -14.32 -55.79
C LEU A 75 8.39 -13.10 -55.38
N LEU A 76 9.42 -12.73 -56.15
CA LEU A 76 10.24 -11.56 -55.83
C LEU A 76 9.44 -10.27 -56.04
N GLN A 77 8.57 -10.24 -57.05
CA GLN A 77 7.62 -9.13 -57.23
C GLN A 77 6.71 -8.96 -56.00
N LEU A 78 6.21 -10.05 -55.43
CA LEU A 78 5.45 -10.00 -54.17
C LEU A 78 6.27 -9.39 -53.04
N TYR A 79 7.55 -9.76 -52.91
CA TYR A 79 8.46 -9.18 -51.91
C TYR A 79 8.63 -7.66 -52.09
N TYR A 80 8.74 -7.15 -53.32
CA TYR A 80 8.82 -5.71 -53.60
C TYR A 80 7.56 -4.94 -53.17
N TRP A 81 6.39 -5.58 -53.19
CA TRP A 81 5.14 -4.95 -52.75
C TRP A 81 4.83 -5.15 -51.27
N VAL A 82 5.25 -6.27 -50.68
CA VAL A 82 4.88 -6.65 -49.31
C VAL A 82 5.90 -6.20 -48.28
N LEU A 83 7.21 -6.32 -48.55
CA LEU A 83 8.24 -5.98 -47.57
C LEU A 83 8.24 -4.50 -47.20
N PRO A 84 8.17 -3.53 -48.12
CA PRO A 84 8.23 -2.14 -47.72
C PRO A 84 7.07 -1.66 -46.82
N PRO A 85 5.78 -1.92 -47.12
CA PRO A 85 4.69 -1.53 -46.22
C PRO A 85 4.73 -2.32 -44.90
N LEU A 86 5.16 -3.59 -44.92
CA LEU A 86 5.33 -4.37 -43.70
C LEU A 86 6.48 -3.82 -42.83
N GLY A 87 7.60 -3.48 -43.45
CA GLY A 87 8.76 -2.85 -42.82
C GLY A 87 8.40 -1.54 -42.15
N LEU A 88 7.69 -0.68 -42.88
CA LEU A 88 7.14 0.57 -42.35
C LEU A 88 6.19 0.30 -41.18
N ALA A 89 5.29 -0.69 -41.28
CA ALA A 89 4.38 -1.03 -40.19
C ALA A 89 5.13 -1.50 -38.92
N VAL A 90 6.18 -2.32 -39.06
CA VAL A 90 7.00 -2.79 -37.92
C VAL A 90 7.76 -1.62 -37.29
N ILE A 91 8.33 -0.72 -38.09
CA ILE A 91 9.03 0.47 -37.58
C ILE A 91 8.06 1.42 -36.89
N LEU A 92 6.91 1.72 -37.50
CA LEU A 92 5.89 2.59 -36.90
C LEU A 92 5.33 1.99 -35.61
N ASP A 93 5.00 0.70 -35.60
CA ASP A 93 4.53 0.00 -34.40
C ASP A 93 5.60 0.04 -33.30
N GLY A 94 6.87 -0.23 -33.64
CA GLY A 94 8.00 -0.14 -32.72
C GLY A 94 8.17 1.27 -32.13
N ILE A 95 8.12 2.31 -32.98
CA ILE A 95 8.20 3.70 -32.56
C ILE A 95 7.00 4.07 -31.68
N VAL A 96 5.77 3.70 -32.06
CA VAL A 96 4.56 4.02 -31.29
C VAL A 96 4.58 3.34 -29.93
N GLN A 97 4.92 2.05 -29.85
CA GLN A 97 5.03 1.32 -28.59
C GLN A 97 6.15 1.89 -27.71
N PHE A 98 7.34 2.12 -28.28
CA PHE A 98 8.46 2.72 -27.56
C PHE A 98 8.11 4.14 -27.08
N SER A 99 7.48 4.96 -27.92
CA SER A 99 7.05 6.32 -27.59
C SER A 99 5.98 6.33 -26.51
N TYR A 100 4.99 5.43 -26.59
CA TYR A 100 3.96 5.29 -25.56
C TYR A 100 4.61 4.95 -24.21
N HIS A 101 5.54 4.00 -24.18
CA HIS A 101 6.20 3.59 -22.94
C HIS A 101 7.22 4.62 -22.41
N LEU A 102 7.89 5.37 -23.29
CA LEU A 102 8.88 6.38 -22.89
C LEU A 102 8.24 7.71 -22.49
N LEU A 103 7.21 8.17 -23.22
CA LEU A 103 6.63 9.52 -23.07
C LEU A 103 5.31 9.53 -22.28
N ARG A 104 4.53 8.44 -22.31
CA ARG A 104 3.32 8.26 -21.52
C ARG A 104 3.55 7.19 -20.48
N ARG A 105 4.42 7.48 -19.51
CA ARG A 105 4.44 6.72 -18.26
C ARG A 105 3.16 7.09 -17.51
N ASP A 106 2.05 6.47 -17.87
CA ASP A 106 0.84 6.54 -17.07
C ASP A 106 1.11 5.76 -15.79
N GLU A 107 1.76 6.43 -14.85
CA GLU A 107 2.01 5.91 -13.50
C GLU A 107 0.69 5.61 -12.78
N ASN A 108 -0.47 5.96 -13.33
CA ASN A 108 -1.78 5.58 -12.79
C ASN A 108 -2.43 4.41 -13.54
N SER A 109 -1.80 3.86 -14.59
CA SER A 109 -2.32 2.69 -15.29
C SER A 109 -2.39 1.47 -14.37
N LYS A 110 -3.43 0.66 -14.56
CA LYS A 110 -3.67 -0.56 -13.77
C LYS A 110 -2.47 -1.52 -13.89
N GLU A 111 -1.91 -1.66 -15.10
CA GLU A 111 -0.76 -2.53 -15.38
C GLU A 111 0.50 -2.08 -14.64
N TRP A 112 0.75 -0.76 -14.57
CA TRP A 112 1.88 -0.22 -13.82
C TRP A 112 1.72 -0.45 -12.32
N MET A 113 0.52 -0.25 -11.79
CA MET A 113 0.22 -0.50 -10.37
C MET A 113 0.39 -1.98 -10.01
N GLN A 114 -0.09 -2.90 -10.85
CA GLN A 114 0.15 -4.34 -10.68
C GLN A 114 1.64 -4.69 -10.72
N ALA A 115 2.38 -4.12 -11.67
CA ALA A 115 3.83 -4.33 -11.78
C ALA A 115 4.56 -3.81 -10.53
N MET A 116 4.15 -2.66 -10.00
CA MET A 116 4.65 -2.10 -8.76
C MET A 116 4.33 -3.01 -7.57
N ALA A 117 3.08 -3.47 -7.41
CA ALA A 117 2.64 -4.31 -6.30
C ALA A 117 3.46 -5.62 -6.19
N LYS A 118 3.79 -6.24 -7.32
CA LYS A 118 4.66 -7.43 -7.38
C LYS A 118 6.08 -7.22 -6.83
N THR A 119 6.54 -5.97 -6.72
CA THR A 119 7.85 -5.64 -6.14
C THR A 119 7.83 -5.51 -4.61
N TYR A 120 6.64 -5.56 -4.00
CA TYR A 120 6.45 -5.50 -2.56
C TYR A 120 6.35 -6.90 -1.97
N ASN A 121 6.95 -7.06 -0.79
CA ASN A 121 6.81 -8.22 0.08
C ASN A 121 6.79 -7.67 1.51
N ASP A 122 6.17 -8.39 2.45
CA ASP A 122 6.02 -7.96 3.85
C ASP A 122 5.40 -6.56 3.95
N HIS A 123 4.44 -6.26 3.08
CA HIS A 123 3.74 -4.99 3.00
C HIS A 123 2.33 -5.07 3.61
N VAL A 124 1.78 -3.91 3.93
CA VAL A 124 0.41 -3.75 4.39
C VAL A 124 -0.48 -3.39 3.20
N ILE A 125 -1.59 -4.10 3.03
CA ILE A 125 -2.65 -3.71 2.09
C ILE A 125 -3.69 -2.92 2.87
N LEU A 126 -4.04 -1.72 2.41
CA LEU A 126 -5.07 -0.88 3.00
C LEU A 126 -6.24 -0.72 2.01
N CYS A 127 -7.37 -1.32 2.34
CA CYS A 127 -8.61 -1.20 1.56
C CYS A 127 -9.50 -0.11 2.16
N GLY A 128 -9.80 0.90 1.36
CA GLY A 128 -10.54 2.10 1.74
C GLY A 128 -9.61 3.22 2.17
N LEU A 129 -9.57 4.29 1.38
CA LEU A 129 -8.86 5.54 1.63
C LEU A 129 -9.86 6.68 1.94
N GLY A 130 -10.92 6.34 2.69
CA GLY A 130 -11.85 7.32 3.28
C GLY A 130 -11.23 8.07 4.47
N ARG A 131 -12.08 8.58 5.37
CA ARG A 131 -11.62 9.38 6.53
C ARG A 131 -10.72 8.60 7.49
N VAL A 132 -11.12 7.37 7.84
CA VAL A 132 -10.39 6.50 8.78
C VAL A 132 -9.16 5.91 8.09
N GLY A 133 -9.34 5.35 6.89
CA GLY A 133 -8.25 4.78 6.10
C GLY A 133 -7.11 5.78 5.82
N PHE A 134 -7.44 7.05 5.56
CA PHE A 134 -6.42 8.09 5.41
C PHE A 134 -5.55 8.25 6.67
N ARG A 135 -6.14 8.31 7.86
CA ARG A 135 -5.38 8.40 9.12
C ARG A 135 -4.55 7.15 9.38
N ILE A 136 -5.08 5.97 9.06
CA ILE A 136 -4.32 4.71 9.11
C ILE A 136 -3.11 4.78 8.17
N LEU A 137 -3.27 5.29 6.95
CA LEU A 137 -2.17 5.45 6.01
C LEU A 137 -1.09 6.39 6.54
N GLU A 138 -1.45 7.51 7.16
CA GLU A 138 -0.49 8.44 7.77
C GLU A 138 0.32 7.76 8.87
N GLU A 139 -0.34 7.02 9.77
CA GLU A 139 0.35 6.30 10.85
C GLU A 139 1.25 5.18 10.33
N LEU A 140 0.81 4.41 9.33
CA LEU A 140 1.66 3.38 8.71
C LEU A 140 2.90 3.99 8.06
N GLN A 141 2.77 5.16 7.42
CA GLN A 141 3.91 5.88 6.87
C GLN A 141 4.86 6.38 7.97
N HIS A 142 4.34 6.85 9.10
CA HIS A 142 5.16 7.25 10.26
C HIS A 142 5.91 6.06 10.87
N LEU A 143 5.30 4.88 10.89
CA LEU A 143 5.93 3.62 11.31
C LEU A 143 6.94 3.06 10.28
N GLY A 144 7.05 3.68 9.10
CA GLY A 144 7.95 3.24 8.03
C GLY A 144 7.46 2.00 7.28
N GLU A 145 6.19 1.63 7.44
CA GLU A 145 5.60 0.46 6.79
C GLU A 145 5.38 0.71 5.30
N HIS A 146 5.59 -0.33 4.50
CA HIS A 146 5.27 -0.30 3.08
C HIS A 146 3.79 -0.58 2.88
N VAL A 147 3.09 0.31 2.18
CA VAL A 147 1.63 0.22 2.01
C VAL A 147 1.26 0.17 0.53
N ILE A 148 0.30 -0.69 0.20
CA ILE A 148 -0.45 -0.66 -1.07
C ILE A 148 -1.89 -0.32 -0.74
N VAL A 149 -2.47 0.63 -1.45
CA VAL A 149 -3.83 1.12 -1.19
C VAL A 149 -4.79 0.62 -2.27
N LEU A 150 -5.98 0.18 -1.85
CA LEU A 150 -7.14 -0.05 -2.70
C LEU A 150 -8.23 0.96 -2.32
N GLU A 151 -8.72 1.73 -3.28
CA GLU A 151 -9.83 2.66 -3.09
C GLU A 151 -10.89 2.44 -4.17
N LYS A 152 -12.15 2.33 -3.78
CA LYS A 152 -13.26 2.12 -4.72
C LYS A 152 -13.61 3.40 -5.47
N ASN A 153 -13.59 4.54 -4.78
CA ASN A 153 -13.96 5.82 -5.35
C ASN A 153 -12.77 6.51 -6.01
N ALA A 154 -12.75 6.54 -7.34
CA ALA A 154 -11.73 7.21 -8.16
C ALA A 154 -11.56 8.70 -7.84
N ASP A 155 -12.62 9.35 -7.33
CA ASP A 155 -12.67 10.77 -7.02
C ASP A 155 -12.43 11.06 -5.54
N SER A 156 -11.96 10.08 -4.77
CA SER A 156 -11.61 10.27 -3.36
C SER A 156 -10.56 11.38 -3.20
N THR A 157 -10.86 12.35 -2.33
CA THR A 157 -10.01 13.51 -2.04
C THR A 157 -8.61 13.14 -1.52
N ASN A 158 -8.44 11.91 -1.06
CA ASN A 158 -7.21 11.42 -0.45
C ASN A 158 -6.27 10.73 -1.45
N ILE A 159 -6.74 10.39 -2.65
CA ILE A 159 -5.92 9.77 -3.71
C ILE A 159 -4.67 10.62 -4.07
N PRO A 160 -4.78 11.95 -4.26
CA PRO A 160 -3.62 12.79 -4.58
C PRO A 160 -2.51 12.71 -3.52
N TYR A 161 -2.85 12.53 -2.24
CA TYR A 161 -1.88 12.39 -1.16
C TYR A 161 -1.02 11.14 -1.33
N ALA A 162 -1.65 10.00 -1.61
CA ALA A 162 -0.97 8.72 -1.80
C ALA A 162 -0.07 8.77 -3.06
N ARG A 163 -0.61 9.28 -4.17
CA ARG A 163 0.11 9.45 -5.44
C ARG A 163 1.35 10.33 -5.28
N LYS A 164 1.24 11.48 -4.60
CA LYS A 164 2.37 12.40 -4.38
C LYS A 164 3.53 11.76 -3.61
N ARG A 165 3.24 10.77 -2.76
CA ARG A 165 4.24 10.01 -1.99
C ARG A 165 4.74 8.77 -2.72
N GLY A 166 4.25 8.50 -3.93
CA GLY A 166 4.61 7.31 -4.71
C GLY A 166 4.10 6.01 -4.09
N ILE A 167 3.05 6.08 -3.27
CA ILE A 167 2.39 4.92 -2.69
C ILE A 167 1.56 4.25 -3.79
N PRO A 168 1.76 2.95 -4.08
CA PRO A 168 0.93 2.24 -5.06
C PRO A 168 -0.54 2.30 -4.64
N LEU A 169 -1.39 2.73 -5.57
CA LEU A 169 -2.81 2.92 -5.35
C LEU A 169 -3.61 2.34 -6.51
N PHE A 170 -4.52 1.44 -6.18
CA PHE A 170 -5.46 0.82 -7.10
C PHE A 170 -6.83 1.46 -6.91
N VAL A 171 -7.46 1.79 -8.03
CA VAL A 171 -8.85 2.25 -8.06
C VAL A 171 -9.71 1.08 -8.52
N GLY A 172 -10.58 0.57 -7.66
CA GLY A 172 -11.39 -0.61 -7.95
C GLY A 172 -12.15 -1.11 -6.73
N SER A 173 -13.16 -1.94 -6.97
CA SER A 173 -13.92 -2.60 -5.92
C SER A 173 -13.14 -3.80 -5.38
N GLY A 174 -13.09 -3.95 -4.06
CA GLY A 174 -12.49 -5.13 -3.41
C GLY A 174 -13.23 -6.45 -3.65
N ARG A 175 -14.43 -6.39 -4.25
CA ARG A 175 -15.20 -7.56 -4.71
C ARG A 175 -14.87 -7.98 -6.14
N GLU A 176 -14.00 -7.26 -6.83
CA GLU A 176 -13.55 -7.66 -8.16
C GLU A 176 -12.71 -8.93 -8.08
N GLU A 177 -13.02 -9.91 -8.92
CA GLU A 177 -12.24 -11.14 -9.01
C GLU A 177 -10.78 -10.83 -9.36
N GLY A 178 -9.84 -11.44 -8.64
CA GLY A 178 -8.41 -11.26 -8.87
C GLY A 178 -7.80 -10.00 -8.23
N ILE A 179 -8.58 -9.09 -7.63
CA ILE A 179 -8.03 -7.82 -7.13
C ILE A 179 -7.04 -8.01 -5.98
N LEU A 180 -7.25 -9.00 -5.10
CA LEU A 180 -6.36 -9.28 -3.98
C LEU A 180 -5.01 -9.86 -4.46
N GLU A 181 -5.04 -10.67 -5.53
CA GLU A 181 -3.87 -11.18 -6.23
C GLU A 181 -3.10 -10.04 -6.91
N GLU A 182 -3.80 -9.10 -7.55
CA GLU A 182 -3.22 -7.90 -8.14
C GLU A 182 -2.48 -7.02 -7.11
N LEU A 183 -2.99 -6.97 -5.88
CA LEU A 183 -2.38 -6.29 -4.72
C LEU A 183 -1.22 -7.08 -4.08
N ASN A 184 -0.90 -8.25 -4.64
CA ASN A 184 0.12 -9.17 -4.13
C ASN A 184 -0.14 -9.64 -2.69
N LEU A 185 -1.40 -9.97 -2.36
CA LEU A 185 -1.78 -10.42 -1.01
C LEU A 185 -1.02 -11.64 -0.53
N ALA A 186 -0.62 -12.55 -1.44
CA ALA A 186 0.13 -13.76 -1.10
C ALA A 186 1.46 -13.46 -0.39
N ALA A 187 2.07 -12.30 -0.62
CA ALA A 187 3.31 -11.87 0.02
C ALA A 187 3.11 -10.73 1.04
N ALA A 188 1.86 -10.38 1.35
CA ALA A 188 1.53 -9.29 2.27
C ALA A 188 1.66 -9.75 3.73
N LYS A 189 2.13 -8.82 4.58
CA LYS A 189 2.20 -8.96 6.04
C LYS A 189 0.80 -8.95 6.68
N SER A 190 -0.03 -8.03 6.20
CA SER A 190 -1.37 -7.82 6.73
C SER A 190 -2.26 -7.09 5.75
N ILE A 191 -3.57 -7.25 5.90
CA ILE A 191 -4.60 -6.49 5.20
C ILE A 191 -5.47 -5.73 6.21
N ILE A 192 -5.69 -4.45 5.96
CA ILE A 192 -6.55 -3.57 6.74
C ILE A 192 -7.77 -3.21 5.89
N LEU A 193 -8.95 -3.63 6.33
CA LEU A 193 -10.22 -3.42 5.64
C LEU A 193 -10.97 -2.29 6.33
N ALA A 194 -10.78 -1.07 5.85
CA ALA A 194 -11.21 0.17 6.50
C ALA A 194 -12.31 0.90 5.70
N THR A 195 -13.04 0.20 4.83
CA THR A 195 -14.15 0.77 4.07
C THR A 195 -15.36 1.03 4.98
N ASP A 196 -16.39 1.68 4.44
CA ASP A 196 -17.69 1.91 5.07
C ASP A 196 -18.76 0.85 4.73
N ASP A 197 -18.39 -0.23 4.05
CA ASP A 197 -19.27 -1.37 3.75
C ASP A 197 -18.81 -2.59 4.55
N ASP A 198 -19.51 -2.87 5.67
CA ASP A 198 -19.21 -3.99 6.57
C ASP A 198 -19.27 -5.35 5.85
N LEU A 199 -20.20 -5.50 4.90
CA LEU A 199 -20.34 -6.74 4.14
C LEU A 199 -19.17 -6.90 3.16
N ALA A 200 -18.78 -5.83 2.46
CA ALA A 200 -17.61 -5.87 1.58
C ALA A 200 -16.32 -6.15 2.36
N ASN A 201 -16.17 -5.56 3.55
CA ASN A 201 -15.06 -5.84 4.45
C ASN A 201 -15.04 -7.32 4.86
N LEU A 202 -16.19 -7.90 5.23
CA LEU A 202 -16.26 -9.31 5.60
C LEU A 202 -15.91 -10.24 4.42
N GLU A 203 -16.49 -9.99 3.24
CA GLU A 203 -16.21 -10.77 2.03
C GLU A 203 -14.71 -10.73 1.66
N MET A 204 -14.11 -9.53 1.63
CA MET A 204 -12.68 -9.36 1.40
C MET A 204 -11.83 -10.07 2.46
N ALA A 205 -12.25 -10.07 3.73
CA ALA A 205 -11.53 -10.78 4.79
C ALA A 205 -11.52 -12.30 4.54
N LEU A 206 -12.67 -12.86 4.17
CA LEU A 206 -12.78 -14.29 3.88
C LEU A 206 -11.96 -14.68 2.66
N ASP A 207 -12.03 -13.89 1.59
CA ASP A 207 -11.24 -14.15 0.38
C ASP A 207 -9.74 -13.95 0.62
N ALA A 208 -9.37 -12.98 1.45
CA ALA A 208 -8.00 -12.78 1.87
C ALA A 208 -7.45 -14.00 2.63
N ARG A 209 -8.22 -14.55 3.58
CA ARG A 209 -7.84 -15.76 4.32
C ARG A 209 -7.73 -16.98 3.42
N LYS A 210 -8.58 -17.13 2.41
CA LYS A 210 -8.49 -18.22 1.43
C LYS A 210 -7.22 -18.12 0.60
N LEU A 211 -6.86 -16.92 0.14
CA LEU A 211 -5.69 -16.70 -0.72
C LEU A 211 -4.38 -16.75 0.07
N ASN A 212 -4.38 -16.26 1.31
CA ASN A 212 -3.23 -16.30 2.21
C ASN A 212 -3.69 -16.71 3.62
N PRO A 213 -3.57 -18.01 3.98
CA PRO A 213 -4.00 -18.52 5.27
C PRO A 213 -3.32 -17.87 6.48
N ASP A 214 -2.15 -17.28 6.30
CA ASP A 214 -1.33 -16.69 7.38
C ASP A 214 -1.41 -15.16 7.43
N VAL A 215 -2.11 -14.51 6.49
CA VAL A 215 -2.20 -13.04 6.46
C VAL A 215 -2.89 -12.53 7.71
N ARG A 216 -2.33 -11.50 8.34
CA ARG A 216 -3.02 -10.84 9.46
C ARG A 216 -4.15 -9.95 8.91
N ILE A 217 -5.38 -10.18 9.38
CA ILE A 217 -6.55 -9.42 8.94
C ILE A 217 -7.01 -8.48 10.05
N VAL A 218 -7.03 -7.18 9.75
CA VAL A 218 -7.60 -6.14 10.61
C VAL A 218 -8.80 -5.53 9.91
N MET A 219 -9.98 -5.70 10.48
CA MET A 219 -11.21 -5.30 9.83
C MET A 219 -11.95 -4.22 10.63
N ARG A 220 -12.45 -3.21 9.93
CA ARG A 220 -13.41 -2.25 10.47
C ARG A 220 -14.83 -2.77 10.29
N MET A 221 -15.62 -2.63 11.34
CA MET A 221 -17.07 -2.86 11.30
C MET A 221 -17.81 -1.75 12.05
N PHE A 222 -19.03 -1.41 11.65
CA PHE A 222 -19.86 -0.51 12.44
C PHE A 222 -20.51 -1.23 13.62
N ASP A 223 -21.05 -2.43 13.39
CA ASP A 223 -21.75 -3.23 14.39
C ASP A 223 -20.79 -3.90 15.38
N GLN A 224 -20.86 -3.50 16.65
CA GLN A 224 -20.01 -4.00 17.74
C GLN A 224 -20.35 -5.44 18.14
N ASP A 225 -21.63 -5.78 18.19
CA ASP A 225 -22.08 -7.11 18.61
C ASP A 225 -21.71 -8.14 17.55
N LEU A 226 -21.87 -7.77 16.27
CA LEU A 226 -21.48 -8.62 15.15
C LEU A 226 -19.96 -8.77 15.05
N ALA A 227 -19.19 -7.72 15.36
CA ALA A 227 -17.72 -7.78 15.35
C ALA A 227 -17.19 -8.87 16.29
N SER A 228 -17.75 -9.01 17.50
CA SER A 228 -17.36 -10.05 18.46
C SER A 228 -17.61 -11.47 17.92
N LYS A 229 -18.81 -11.71 17.36
CA LYS A 229 -19.22 -13.00 16.80
C LYS A 229 -18.39 -13.39 15.58
N ILE A 230 -18.12 -12.44 14.68
CA ILE A 230 -17.35 -12.68 13.46
C ILE A 230 -15.90 -13.07 13.78
N ARG A 231 -15.28 -12.40 14.76
CA ARG A 231 -13.92 -12.71 15.18
C ARG A 231 -13.79 -14.18 15.61
N GLU A 232 -14.73 -14.66 16.41
CA GLU A 232 -14.74 -16.05 16.89
C GLU A 232 -15.09 -17.05 15.78
N ALA A 233 -16.07 -16.73 14.93
CA ALA A 233 -16.59 -17.65 13.92
C ALA A 233 -15.67 -17.84 12.69
N PHE A 234 -14.95 -16.79 12.26
CA PHE A 234 -14.25 -16.78 10.97
C PHE A 234 -12.73 -16.64 11.07
N GLY A 235 -12.16 -16.64 12.29
CA GLY A 235 -10.70 -16.57 12.48
C GLY A 235 -10.09 -15.27 11.93
N ILE A 236 -10.83 -14.17 12.03
CA ILE A 236 -10.32 -12.82 11.74
C ILE A 236 -9.54 -12.34 12.97
N ASP A 237 -8.29 -11.93 12.79
CA ASP A 237 -7.39 -11.63 13.91
C ASP A 237 -7.94 -10.52 14.81
N LEU A 238 -8.37 -9.41 14.19
CA LEU A 238 -8.88 -8.23 14.86
C LEU A 238 -10.05 -7.61 14.09
N VAL A 239 -11.14 -7.34 14.80
CA VAL A 239 -12.28 -6.58 14.30
C VAL A 239 -12.51 -5.41 15.24
N PHE A 240 -12.51 -4.19 14.69
CA PHE A 240 -12.71 -2.96 15.47
C PHE A 240 -13.90 -2.17 14.95
N SER A 241 -14.70 -1.69 15.90
CA SER A 241 -15.67 -0.63 15.62
C SER A 241 -15.07 0.72 15.95
N THR A 242 -15.06 1.61 14.95
CA THR A 242 -14.46 2.94 15.10
C THR A 242 -15.18 3.77 16.16
N SER A 243 -16.50 3.61 16.29
CA SER A 243 -17.26 4.24 17.36
C SER A 243 -16.97 3.60 18.71
N ALA A 244 -16.81 2.27 18.79
CA ALA A 244 -16.48 1.57 20.03
C ALA A 244 -15.12 1.99 20.60
N VAL A 245 -14.13 2.15 19.74
CA VAL A 245 -12.78 2.57 20.13
C VAL A 245 -12.77 4.04 20.57
N ALA A 246 -13.56 4.90 19.91
CA ALA A 246 -13.56 6.34 20.19
C ALA A 246 -14.47 6.76 21.36
N ALA A 247 -15.63 6.11 21.52
CA ALA A 247 -16.66 6.51 22.47
C ALA A 247 -16.18 6.65 23.93
N PRO A 248 -15.33 5.76 24.47
CA PRO A 248 -14.83 5.87 25.84
C PRO A 248 -14.13 7.21 26.06
N LEU A 249 -13.27 7.62 25.11
CA LEU A 249 -12.51 8.86 25.22
C LEU A 249 -13.41 10.08 25.24
N PHE A 250 -14.35 10.17 24.30
CA PHE A 250 -15.31 11.28 24.25
C PHE A 250 -16.15 11.38 25.53
N ALA A 251 -16.65 10.24 26.03
CA ALA A 251 -17.45 10.21 27.24
C ALA A 251 -16.62 10.63 28.47
N THR A 252 -15.44 10.03 28.68
CA THR A 252 -14.63 10.31 29.86
C THR A 252 -14.06 11.74 29.85
N ALA A 253 -13.61 12.23 28.70
CA ALA A 253 -13.06 13.58 28.57
C ALA A 253 -14.12 14.67 28.81
N SER A 254 -15.41 14.38 28.59
CA SER A 254 -16.49 15.31 28.97
C SER A 254 -16.71 15.39 30.49
N THR A 255 -16.38 14.33 31.23
CA THR A 255 -16.60 14.26 32.68
C THR A 255 -15.43 14.80 33.49
N ASP A 256 -14.22 14.74 32.92
CA ASP A 256 -13.01 15.15 33.60
C ASP A 256 -11.98 15.68 32.59
N ARG A 257 -11.60 16.95 32.76
CA ARG A 257 -10.67 17.67 31.88
C ARG A 257 -9.24 17.14 31.95
N SER A 258 -8.88 16.43 33.01
CA SER A 258 -7.56 15.83 33.16
C SER A 258 -7.36 14.62 32.24
N ILE A 259 -8.43 13.99 31.76
CA ILE A 259 -8.36 12.78 30.95
C ILE A 259 -7.92 13.12 29.53
N THR A 260 -6.80 12.54 29.10
CA THR A 260 -6.24 12.70 27.75
C THR A 260 -6.47 11.50 26.86
N ASN A 261 -6.69 10.32 27.44
CA ASN A 261 -7.00 9.09 26.70
C ASN A 261 -7.84 8.13 27.54
N SER A 262 -8.61 7.23 26.92
CA SER A 262 -9.27 6.12 27.62
C SER A 262 -9.55 4.95 26.69
N PHE A 263 -9.54 3.74 27.25
CA PHE A 263 -9.71 2.51 26.49
C PHE A 263 -10.11 1.35 27.40
N TYR A 264 -10.73 0.33 26.81
CA TYR A 264 -11.07 -0.91 27.52
C TYR A 264 -9.93 -1.92 27.45
N VAL A 265 -9.64 -2.57 28.57
CA VAL A 265 -8.77 -3.76 28.66
C VAL A 265 -9.53 -4.83 29.44
N ASP A 266 -9.77 -5.99 28.84
CA ASP A 266 -10.53 -7.10 29.44
C ASP A 266 -11.87 -6.64 30.07
N GLY A 267 -12.58 -5.77 29.36
CA GLY A 267 -13.87 -5.20 29.80
C GLY A 267 -13.77 -4.08 30.85
N LYS A 268 -12.58 -3.77 31.36
CA LYS A 268 -12.36 -2.66 32.30
C LYS A 268 -12.01 -1.38 31.58
N LEU A 269 -12.72 -0.30 31.89
CA LEU A 269 -12.41 1.04 31.38
C LEU A 269 -11.21 1.61 32.13
N LEU A 270 -10.11 1.84 31.41
CA LEU A 270 -8.92 2.52 31.90
C LEU A 270 -8.86 3.93 31.31
N VAL A 271 -8.40 4.88 32.12
CA VAL A 271 -8.19 6.27 31.72
C VAL A 271 -6.73 6.64 31.88
N VAL A 272 -6.24 7.48 30.97
CA VAL A 272 -4.96 8.18 31.07
C VAL A 272 -5.27 9.63 31.37
N ALA A 273 -4.72 10.16 32.46
CA ALA A 273 -4.98 11.52 32.91
C ALA A 273 -3.70 12.27 33.27
N GLU A 274 -3.68 13.57 33.06
CA GLU A 274 -2.62 14.48 33.50
C GLU A 274 -3.05 15.20 34.78
N VAL A 275 -2.24 15.10 35.83
CA VAL A 275 -2.49 15.72 37.14
C VAL A 275 -1.28 16.57 37.53
N ASP A 276 -1.52 17.84 37.82
CA ASP A 276 -0.55 18.73 38.46
C ASP A 276 -0.64 18.57 39.99
N VAL A 277 0.44 18.15 40.65
CA VAL A 277 0.47 17.92 42.10
C VAL A 277 0.39 19.25 42.84
N ALA A 278 -0.73 19.48 43.52
CA ALA A 278 -1.00 20.72 44.23
C ALA A 278 -0.20 20.83 45.55
N ASP A 279 -0.02 22.06 46.03
CA ASP A 279 0.72 22.36 47.26
C ASP A 279 0.15 21.66 48.50
N ASN A 280 -1.18 21.54 48.59
CA ASN A 280 -1.91 20.87 49.67
C ASN A 280 -2.19 19.38 49.39
N SER A 281 -1.56 18.81 48.37
CA SER A 281 -1.82 17.45 47.94
C SER A 281 -1.25 16.41 48.90
N THR A 282 -2.09 15.47 49.32
CA THR A 282 -1.66 14.29 50.08
C THR A 282 -0.86 13.29 49.24
N LEU A 283 -0.66 13.58 47.95
CA LEU A 283 0.26 12.85 47.07
C LEU A 283 1.73 13.21 47.32
N VAL A 284 2.00 14.41 47.85
CA VAL A 284 3.37 14.89 48.10
C VAL A 284 4.07 13.94 49.06
N GLY A 285 5.29 13.53 48.69
CA GLY A 285 6.13 12.61 49.46
C GLY A 285 5.78 11.13 49.31
N ARG A 286 4.66 10.77 48.64
CA ARG A 286 4.37 9.37 48.30
C ARG A 286 5.28 8.91 47.17
N ASP A 287 5.80 7.69 47.31
CA ASP A 287 6.56 7.02 46.27
C ASP A 287 5.64 6.35 45.23
N ILE A 288 6.09 6.30 43.98
CA ILE A 288 5.33 5.72 42.86
C ILE A 288 5.04 4.23 43.09
N ARG A 289 5.94 3.49 43.72
CA ARG A 289 5.74 2.07 44.05
C ARG A 289 4.54 1.87 44.96
N THR A 290 4.34 2.73 45.94
CA THR A 290 3.18 2.71 46.84
C THR A 290 1.90 3.02 46.08
N LEU A 291 1.91 4.01 45.19
CA LEU A 291 0.75 4.33 44.34
C LEU A 291 0.37 3.13 43.46
N ARG A 292 1.34 2.47 42.84
CA ARG A 292 1.11 1.26 42.04
C ARG A 292 0.59 0.09 42.87
N ARG A 293 1.25 -0.24 43.98
CA ARG A 293 0.93 -1.47 44.76
C ARG A 293 -0.34 -1.38 45.58
N LYS A 294 -0.70 -0.19 46.10
CA LYS A 294 -1.84 -0.03 47.00
C LYS A 294 -3.09 0.53 46.31
N HIS A 295 -2.94 1.17 45.16
CA HIS A 295 -4.01 1.96 44.55
C HIS A 295 -4.18 1.70 43.05
N ASP A 296 -3.40 0.79 42.45
CA ASP A 296 -3.46 0.48 41.01
C ASP A 296 -3.30 1.73 40.12
N ILE A 297 -2.42 2.64 40.55
CA ILE A 297 -2.08 3.86 39.81
C ILE A 297 -0.73 3.65 39.14
N TYR A 298 -0.71 3.67 37.81
CA TYR A 298 0.50 3.54 37.01
C TYR A 298 0.94 4.92 36.53
N VAL A 299 2.07 5.40 37.02
CA VAL A 299 2.65 6.66 36.56
C VAL A 299 3.43 6.41 35.26
N ILE A 300 2.95 6.95 34.15
CA ILE A 300 3.57 6.84 32.82
C ILE A 300 4.65 7.91 32.68
N THR A 301 4.37 9.15 33.09
CA THR A 301 5.37 10.22 33.08
C THR A 301 5.33 11.03 34.36
N CYS A 302 6.49 11.54 34.76
CA CYS A 302 6.62 12.57 35.78
C CYS A 302 7.48 13.70 35.22
N LYS A 303 6.89 14.89 35.07
CA LYS A 303 7.59 16.09 34.59
C LYS A 303 7.86 17.03 35.76
N ARG A 304 9.14 17.28 36.03
CA ARG A 304 9.63 18.16 37.09
C ARG A 304 10.62 19.17 36.51
N ALA A 305 10.39 20.45 36.74
CA ALA A 305 11.26 21.54 36.28
C ALA A 305 11.66 21.44 34.79
N GLY A 306 10.71 21.05 33.92
CA GLY A 306 10.93 20.92 32.48
C GLY A 306 11.52 19.58 32.02
N ARG A 307 12.08 18.77 32.92
CA ARG A 307 12.54 17.40 32.62
C ARG A 307 11.36 16.43 32.69
N SER A 308 11.14 15.68 31.62
CA SER A 308 10.13 14.60 31.58
C SER A 308 10.82 13.27 31.79
N ASP A 309 10.44 12.57 32.85
CA ASP A 309 10.86 11.19 33.08
C ASP A 309 9.75 10.22 32.66
N PHE A 310 10.08 9.27 31.79
CA PHE A 310 9.14 8.27 31.28
C PHE A 310 9.33 6.97 32.06
N TYR A 311 8.24 6.41 32.56
CA TYR A 311 8.24 5.24 33.45
C TYR A 311 9.18 5.42 34.65
N PRO A 312 8.99 6.49 35.45
CA PRO A 312 9.87 6.83 36.56
C PRO A 312 10.06 5.67 37.55
N GLU A 313 11.24 5.63 38.18
CA GLU A 313 11.57 4.59 39.16
C GLU A 313 10.59 4.60 40.35
N GLY A 314 10.35 3.42 40.91
CA GLY A 314 9.31 3.26 41.93
C GLY A 314 9.59 3.95 43.27
N ASP A 315 10.84 4.29 43.57
CA ASP A 315 11.23 5.03 44.77
C ASP A 315 11.15 6.56 44.60
N LEU A 316 10.94 7.06 43.38
CA LEU A 316 10.75 8.47 43.12
C LEU A 316 9.50 8.96 43.87
N LYS A 317 9.72 9.97 44.69
CA LYS A 317 8.69 10.64 45.48
C LYS A 317 8.11 11.82 44.72
N LEU A 318 6.79 11.91 44.71
CA LEU A 318 6.09 13.05 44.15
C LEU A 318 6.35 14.31 44.98
N ALA A 319 6.54 15.42 44.29
CA ALA A 319 6.75 16.74 44.86
C ALA A 319 5.68 17.70 44.32
N VAL A 320 5.55 18.83 45.02
CA VAL A 320 4.71 19.94 44.61
C VAL A 320 5.12 20.41 43.21
N ALA A 321 4.12 20.77 42.39
CA ALA A 321 4.27 21.22 41.00
C ALA A 321 4.82 20.17 40.03
N ASP A 322 4.93 18.91 40.43
CA ASP A 322 5.11 17.82 39.47
C ASP A 322 3.87 17.70 38.59
N ARG A 323 4.08 17.52 37.29
CA ARG A 323 3.03 17.08 36.37
C ARG A 323 3.17 15.61 36.11
N ILE A 324 2.19 14.81 36.52
CA ILE A 324 2.20 13.36 36.32
C ILE A 324 1.16 12.96 35.29
N THR A 325 1.55 12.07 34.37
CA THR A 325 0.61 11.33 33.53
C THR A 325 0.39 9.97 34.17
N ILE A 326 -0.86 9.66 34.52
CA ILE A 326 -1.23 8.42 35.20
C ILE A 326 -2.20 7.60 34.37
N GLN A 327 -2.14 6.28 34.53
CA GLN A 327 -3.14 5.34 34.06
C GLN A 327 -3.81 4.68 35.27
N THR A 328 -5.14 4.72 35.32
CA THR A 328 -5.94 4.10 36.39
C THR A 328 -7.41 3.92 35.97
N GLU A 329 -8.26 3.43 36.87
CA GLU A 329 -9.71 3.36 36.66
C GLU A 329 -10.37 4.73 36.96
N PRO A 330 -11.49 5.10 36.28
CA PRO A 330 -12.17 6.38 36.50
C PRO A 330 -12.53 6.68 37.97
N ALA A 331 -12.92 5.65 38.73
CA ALA A 331 -13.24 5.80 40.14
C ALA A 331 -12.01 6.20 40.98
N MET A 332 -10.85 5.64 40.66
CA MET A 332 -9.59 5.96 41.34
C MET A 332 -9.09 7.35 40.95
N LEU A 333 -9.29 7.78 39.70
CA LEU A 333 -8.98 9.16 39.30
C LEU A 333 -9.74 10.19 40.14
N LYS A 334 -11.03 9.97 40.43
CA LYS A 334 -11.81 10.83 41.34
C LYS A 334 -11.19 10.88 42.75
N GLN A 335 -10.65 9.76 43.23
CA GLN A 335 -9.95 9.71 44.52
C GLN A 335 -8.63 10.48 44.49
N ILE A 336 -7.89 10.43 43.38
CA ILE A 336 -6.66 11.20 43.19
C ILE A 336 -6.96 12.70 43.22
N HIS A 337 -8.03 13.16 42.58
CA HIS A 337 -8.45 14.57 42.66
C HIS A 337 -8.75 15.00 44.10
N ARG A 338 -9.42 14.15 44.90
CA ARG A 338 -9.63 14.43 46.33
C ARG A 338 -8.33 14.50 47.10
N TRP A 339 -7.39 13.60 46.83
CA TRP A 339 -6.05 13.63 47.44
C TRP A 339 -5.27 14.88 47.06
N ASN A 340 -5.53 15.43 45.87
CA ASN A 340 -4.92 16.63 45.33
C ASN A 340 -5.66 17.93 45.68
N GLY A 341 -6.59 17.88 46.64
CA GLY A 341 -7.31 19.06 47.14
C GLY A 341 -8.45 19.55 46.23
N GLY A 342 -8.83 18.80 45.20
CA GLY A 342 -9.95 19.13 44.32
C GLY A 342 -11.30 18.79 44.94
N GLU A 343 -12.26 19.73 44.86
CA GLU A 343 -13.68 19.41 45.07
C GLU A 343 -14.16 18.52 43.92
N VAL A 344 -14.87 17.44 44.26
CA VAL A 344 -15.44 16.52 43.25
C VAL A 344 -16.49 17.31 42.47
N VAL A 345 -16.19 17.64 41.21
CA VAL A 345 -17.21 18.14 40.29
C VAL A 345 -18.20 16.99 40.07
N HIS A 346 -19.42 17.17 40.61
CA HIS A 346 -20.51 16.21 40.56
C HIS A 346 -21.10 16.06 39.18
#